data_AF-A0AAC9D349-F1
#
_entry.id   AF-A0AAC9D349-F1
#
_cell.length_a   1.000
_cell.length_b   1.000
_cell.length_c   1.000
_cell.angle_alpha   90.00
_cell.angle_beta   90.00
_cell.angle_gamma   90.00
#
_symmetry.space_group_name_H-M   'P 1'
#
loop_
_entity.id
_entity.type
_entity.pdbx_description
1 polymer ?
#
loop_
_entity_poly.entity_id
_entity_poly.type
_entity_poly.pdbx_seq_one_letter_code
_entity_poly.pdbx_strand_id
1 'polypeptide(L)'
;MKYLTLLIIRLYWILIPQSNRRKCIFKKSCSNYVFEITQKEGFMKGLKAFQFRYKNCRGNFSIFKNPINDQIQMILPSQIIIDREEIAERLIKQI
;
A
#
# COMPACT_ATOMS: atom_id res chain seq x y z
N MET A 1 -8.80 -12.94 16.98
CA MET A 1 -7.91 -12.81 15.81
C MET A 1 -7.45 -11.38 15.52
N LYS A 2 -8.33 -10.39 15.31
CA LYS A 2 -7.91 -9.02 14.93
C LYS A 2 -6.85 -8.43 15.87
N TYR A 3 -7.01 -8.59 17.19
CA TYR A 3 -6.05 -8.05 18.17
C TYR A 3 -4.67 -8.69 18.06
N LEU A 4 -4.58 -10.00 17.77
CA LEU A 4 -3.30 -10.68 17.54
C LEU A 4 -2.60 -10.12 16.30
N THR A 5 -3.34 -9.93 15.20
CA THR A 5 -2.80 -9.32 13.96
C THR A 5 -2.32 -7.89 14.21
N LEU A 6 -3.09 -7.07 14.93
CA LEU A 6 -2.69 -5.71 15.28
C LEU A 6 -1.45 -5.70 16.19
N LEU A 7 -1.35 -6.65 17.12
CA LEU A 7 -0.19 -6.81 18.02
C LEU A 7 1.06 -7.20 17.24
N ILE A 8 0.98 -8.16 16.31
CA ILE A 8 2.09 -8.55 15.43
C ILE A 8 2.58 -7.35 14.60
N ILE A 9 1.67 -6.56 14.03
CA ILE A 9 2.05 -5.37 13.24
C ILE A 9 2.72 -4.31 14.12
N ARG A 10 2.23 -4.10 15.35
CA ARG A 10 2.86 -3.18 16.32
C ARG A 10 4.26 -3.64 16.72
N LEU A 11 4.43 -4.93 17.02
CA LEU A 11 5.74 -5.52 17.32
C LEU A 11 6.69 -5.33 16.14
N TYR A 12 6.24 -5.58 14.92
CA TYR A 12 7.02 -5.31 13.71
C TYR A 12 7.47 -3.84 13.63
N TRP A 13 6.63 -2.88 14.01
CA TRP A 13 7.01 -1.47 14.00
C TRP A 13 8.06 -1.11 15.05
N ILE A 14 8.03 -1.77 16.22
CA ILE A 14 9.01 -1.60 17.29
C ILE A 14 10.36 -2.23 16.89
N LEU A 15 10.32 -3.43 16.31
CA LEU A 15 11.52 -4.18 15.94
C LEU A 15 12.23 -3.60 14.70
N ILE A 16 11.49 -3.04 13.75
CA ILE A 16 12.05 -2.56 12.47
C ILE A 16 11.71 -1.07 12.30
N PRO A 17 12.69 -0.15 12.43
CA PRO A 17 12.44 1.28 12.31
C PRO A 17 12.03 1.65 10.88
N GLN A 18 11.26 2.74 10.74
CA GLN A 18 10.70 3.15 9.43
C GLN A 18 11.76 3.36 8.35
N SER A 19 12.96 3.83 8.72
CA SER A 19 14.10 4.03 7.81
C SER A 19 14.57 2.73 7.14
N ASN A 20 14.44 1.59 7.82
CA ASN A 20 14.93 0.30 7.35
C ASN A 20 13.85 -0.50 6.60
N ARG A 21 12.60 0.01 6.58
CA ARG A 21 11.49 -0.65 5.87
C ARG A 21 11.60 -0.37 4.37
N ARG A 22 11.24 -1.37 3.56
CA ARG A 22 11.16 -1.18 2.09
C ARG A 22 10.21 -0.04 1.75
N LYS A 23 10.63 0.82 0.81
CA LYS A 23 9.81 1.96 0.36
C LYS A 23 8.59 1.46 -0.41
N CYS A 24 7.39 1.69 0.12
CA CYS A 24 6.14 1.32 -0.54
C CYS A 24 5.91 2.15 -1.81
N ILE A 25 5.14 1.62 -2.76
CA ILE A 25 4.71 2.34 -3.97
C ILE A 25 3.44 3.16 -3.71
N PHE A 26 2.72 2.83 -2.64
CA PHE A 26 1.54 3.55 -2.18
C PHE A 26 1.93 4.60 -1.13
N LYS A 27 1.13 5.67 -1.02
CA LYS A 27 1.26 6.73 -0.02
C LYS A 27 1.21 6.19 1.41
N LYS A 28 0.27 5.27 1.67
CA LYS A 28 0.21 4.51 2.92
C LYS A 28 0.97 3.19 2.79
N SER A 29 1.87 2.91 3.73
CA SER A 29 2.64 1.67 3.77
C SER A 29 1.73 0.43 3.88
N CYS A 30 2.20 -0.72 3.39
CA CYS A 30 1.41 -1.96 3.43
C CYS A 30 1.01 -2.35 4.86
N SER A 31 1.90 -2.22 5.84
CA SER A 31 1.59 -2.55 7.24
C SER A 31 0.59 -1.57 7.87
N ASN A 32 0.69 -0.27 7.59
CA ASN A 32 -0.30 0.71 8.06
C ASN A 32 -1.68 0.46 7.43
N TYR A 33 -1.73 0.17 6.13
CA TYR A 33 -2.98 -0.13 5.42
C TYR A 33 -3.68 -1.36 6.01
N VAL A 34 -2.95 -2.47 6.17
CA VAL A 34 -3.50 -3.70 6.75
C VAL A 34 -3.92 -3.47 8.19
N PHE A 35 -3.14 -2.74 8.98
CA PHE A 35 -3.47 -2.41 10.36
C PHE A 35 -4.82 -1.68 10.45
N GLU A 36 -4.98 -0.60 9.68
CA GLU A 36 -6.20 0.20 9.73
C GLU A 36 -7.44 -0.56 9.25
N ILE A 37 -7.34 -1.31 8.15
CA ILE A 37 -8.46 -2.12 7.65
C ILE A 37 -8.80 -3.23 8.66
N THR A 38 -7.79 -3.87 9.25
CA THR A 38 -8.02 -4.88 10.30
C THR A 38 -8.69 -4.29 11.53
N GLN A 39 -8.34 -3.05 11.89
CA GLN A 39 -8.90 -2.34 13.03
C GLN A 39 -10.35 -1.92 12.78
N LYS A 40 -10.64 -1.35 11.61
CA LYS A 40 -11.97 -0.81 11.25
C LYS A 40 -12.96 -1.89 10.81
N GLU A 41 -12.52 -2.83 9.97
CA GLU A 41 -13.38 -3.80 9.29
C GLU A 41 -13.18 -5.24 9.77
N GLY A 42 -12.20 -5.48 10.66
CA GLY A 42 -11.94 -6.79 11.23
C GLY A 42 -10.98 -7.67 10.44
N PHE A 43 -10.72 -8.86 10.98
CA PHE A 43 -9.63 -9.74 10.55
C PHE A 43 -9.73 -10.19 9.08
N MET A 44 -10.92 -10.61 8.64
CA MET A 44 -11.10 -11.12 7.27
C MET A 44 -10.83 -10.06 6.20
N LYS A 45 -11.27 -8.83 6.46
CA LYS A 45 -11.01 -7.67 5.59
C LYS A 45 -9.54 -7.27 5.63
N GLY A 46 -8.93 -7.34 6.81
CA GLY A 46 -7.48 -7.21 6.99
C GLY A 46 -6.67 -8.20 6.14
N LEU A 47 -7.07 -9.47 6.13
CA LEU A 47 -6.39 -10.51 5.33
C LEU A 47 -6.53 -10.25 3.83
N LYS A 48 -7.72 -9.87 3.36
CA LYS A 48 -7.94 -9.47 1.96
C LYS A 48 -7.09 -8.24 1.58
N ALA A 49 -7.03 -7.24 2.46
CA ALA A 49 -6.18 -6.07 2.30
C ALA A 49 -4.69 -6.44 2.22
N PHE A 50 -4.23 -7.38 3.05
CA PHE A 50 -2.88 -7.91 3.00
C PHE A 50 -2.59 -8.61 1.67
N GLN A 51 -3.47 -9.52 1.24
CA GLN A 51 -3.31 -10.24 -0.03
C GLN A 51 -3.23 -9.28 -1.23
N PHE A 52 -4.11 -8.27 -1.26
CA PHE A 52 -4.07 -7.22 -2.27
C PHE A 52 -2.73 -6.48 -2.29
N ARG A 53 -2.27 -6.00 -1.13
CA ARG A 53 -0.98 -5.29 -1.02
C ARG A 53 0.20 -6.19 -1.37
N TYR A 54 0.15 -7.46 -0.99
CA TYR A 54 1.17 -8.44 -1.30
C TYR A 54 1.32 -8.65 -2.80
N LYS A 55 0.20 -8.71 -3.54
CA LYS A 55 0.21 -8.86 -5.00
C LYS A 55 0.69 -7.59 -5.72
N ASN A 56 0.30 -6.42 -5.22
CA ASN A 56 0.50 -5.15 -5.95
C ASN A 56 1.73 -4.34 -5.54
N CYS A 57 2.30 -4.54 -4.34
CA CYS A 57 3.46 -3.80 -3.86
C CYS A 57 4.79 -4.53 -4.13
N ARG A 58 4.99 -5.07 -5.35
CA ARG A 58 6.15 -5.94 -5.68
C ARG A 58 6.92 -5.61 -6.98
N GLY A 59 6.76 -4.39 -7.51
CA GLY A 59 7.34 -4.00 -8.80
C GLY A 59 6.34 -4.18 -9.94
N ASN A 60 6.76 -3.99 -11.19
CA ASN A 60 5.92 -4.12 -12.40
C ASN A 60 4.65 -3.25 -12.41
N PHE A 61 4.69 -2.11 -11.73
CA PHE A 61 3.72 -1.05 -11.90
C PHE A 61 4.25 -0.05 -12.92
N SER A 62 3.36 0.65 -13.61
CA SER A 62 3.72 1.76 -14.49
C SER A 62 2.95 3.00 -14.07
N ILE A 63 3.60 4.15 -14.13
CA ILE A 63 2.99 5.45 -13.85
C ILE A 63 2.89 6.19 -15.17
N PHE A 64 1.73 6.76 -15.44
CA PHE A 64 1.44 7.44 -16.69
C PHE A 64 0.55 8.65 -16.44
N LYS A 65 0.60 9.61 -17.37
CA LYS A 65 -0.36 10.71 -17.42
C LYS A 65 -1.55 10.25 -18.27
N ASN A 66 -2.74 10.25 -17.71
CA ASN A 66 -3.94 9.83 -18.42
C ASN A 66 -4.24 10.83 -19.56
N PRO A 67 -4.38 10.38 -20.82
CA PRO A 67 -4.54 11.27 -21.96
C PRO A 67 -5.92 11.96 -22.04
N ILE A 68 -6.89 11.51 -21.23
CA ILE A 68 -8.26 12.05 -21.23
C ILE A 68 -8.40 13.22 -20.28
N ASN A 69 -7.79 13.14 -19.09
CA ASN A 69 -7.98 14.09 -17.99
C ASN A 69 -6.68 14.68 -17.43
N ASP A 70 -5.53 14.35 -18.03
CA ASP A 70 -4.20 14.80 -17.63
C ASP A 70 -3.78 14.42 -16.19
N GLN A 71 -4.50 13.51 -15.53
CA GLN A 71 -4.18 13.08 -14.17
C GLN A 71 -3.05 12.04 -14.16
N ILE A 72 -2.20 12.10 -13.14
CA ILE A 72 -1.16 11.09 -12.91
C ILE A 72 -1.81 9.86 -12.28
N GLN A 73 -1.70 8.73 -12.96
CA GLN A 73 -2.24 7.45 -12.53
C GLN A 73 -1.17 6.38 -12.53
N MET A 74 -1.40 5.30 -11.78
CA MET A 74 -0.53 4.13 -11.75
C MET A 74 -1.34 2.88 -12.06
N ILE A 75 -0.87 2.09 -13.02
CA ILE A 75 -1.38 0.73 -13.24
C ILE A 75 -0.57 -0.26 -12.41
N LEU A 76 -1.29 -1.02 -11.57
CA LEU A 76 -0.73 -2.04 -10.69
C LEU A 76 -0.54 -3.37 -11.43
N PRO A 77 0.27 -4.31 -10.89
CA PRO A 77 0.41 -5.66 -11.45
C PRO A 77 -0.92 -6.41 -11.64
N SER A 78 -1.92 -6.12 -10.80
CA SER A 78 -3.27 -6.67 -10.94
C SER A 78 -4.13 -5.98 -12.01
N GLN A 79 -3.56 -5.12 -12.85
CA GLN A 79 -4.25 -4.30 -13.85
C GLN A 79 -5.28 -3.31 -13.27
N ILE A 80 -5.14 -2.99 -11.97
CA ILE A 80 -5.97 -1.98 -11.31
C ILE A 80 -5.26 -0.64 -11.47
N ILE A 81 -6.00 0.37 -11.90
CA ILE A 81 -5.53 1.75 -11.99
C ILE A 81 -5.85 2.44 -10.67
N ILE A 82 -4.86 3.12 -10.10
CA ILE A 82 -5.00 3.95 -8.91
C ILE A 82 -4.60 5.40 -9.23
N ASP A 83 -5.21 6.32 -8.50
CA ASP A 83 -4.99 7.76 -8.68
C ASP A 83 -3.81 8.27 -7.86
N ARG A 84 -3.40 9.51 -8.17
CA ARG A 84 -2.25 10.20 -7.58
C ARG A 84 -2.25 10.18 -6.05
N GLU A 85 -3.41 10.31 -5.43
CA GLU A 85 -3.60 10.38 -3.98
C GLU A 85 -3.15 9.08 -3.29
N GLU A 86 -3.21 7.96 -3.99
CA GLU A 86 -2.80 6.65 -3.50
C GLU A 86 -1.32 6.35 -3.75
N ILE A 87 -0.68 7.05 -4.68
CA ILE A 87 0.71 6.84 -5.09
C ILE A 87 1.68 7.51 -4.10
N ALA A 88 2.80 6.85 -3.80
CA ALA A 88 3.85 7.43 -2.98
C ALA A 88 4.48 8.65 -3.68
N GLU A 89 4.59 9.78 -2.98
CA GLU A 89 5.09 11.06 -3.54
C GLU A 89 6.47 10.94 -4.20
N ARG A 90 7.36 10.08 -3.66
CA ARG A 90 8.69 9.82 -4.21
C ARG A 90 8.68 9.30 -5.65
N LEU A 91 7.58 8.68 -6.09
CA LEU A 91 7.42 8.11 -7.43
C LEU A 91 6.81 9.11 -8.41
N ILE A 92 6.06 10.11 -7.90
CA ILE A 92 5.43 11.14 -8.73
C ILE A 92 6.46 12.17 -9.18
N LYS A 93 7.41 12.53 -8.30
CA LYS A 93 8.48 13.51 -8.58
C LYS A 93 9.47 13.10 -9.68
N GLN A 94 9.31 11.91 -10.26
CA GLN A 94 10.20 11.35 -11.28
C GLN A 94 9.64 11.49 -12.71
N ILE A 95 8.44 12.05 -12.85
CA ILE A 95 7.75 12.36 -14.11
C ILE A 95 7.69 13.87 -14.25
#